data_AF-A0A401P2F3-F1
#
_entry.id   AF-A0A401P2F3-F1
#
_cell.length_a   1.000
_cell.length_b   1.000
_cell.length_c   1.000
_cell.angle_alpha   90.00
_cell.angle_beta   90.00
_cell.angle_gamma   90.00
#
_symmetry.space_group_name_H-M   'P 1'
#
loop_
_entity.id
_entity.type
_entity.pdbx_description
1 polymer ?
#
loop_
_entity_poly.entity_id
_entity_poly.type
_entity_poly.pdbx_seq_one_letter_code
_entity_poly.pdbx_strand_id
1 'polypeptide(L)'
;MKYLNNWEVLVASHFGFATTRRNGKIALSLTDPLSVLGKVYLCRNVTDARDGDYTCPQKEQNHHAVLDNERLTAEEMDERRRQNIAYEYLCHLEEAKRWMEACLDEELPPTTELEEGLRNGVYLAKLGNFFSPKVVSLKKIYDCEQTRYRATGLHFRHTDNTIQWFNAMSNIGLPKIFYPETTDIYDRKNMPRCIYCIHALSLYLFKLGLAPQIQDLYGKVAFTEEEINNMKKELEKYGIQMPAFSKIGGILANELSVDEAALHAAVIAINDAVEKGVPAETLTAMKNPNAMLVNLDSAQNQQYQNTLSAAKREKMTNARNKGVPGSPQEERDAYEELLTQAEIQGNVNKVNLQSCLKNVDGALDQGNGTVLYNALKSPALGLREVGLDNCDWYLKQLSSDRQLKAQEQRSTEPLTKEELQFGVDQANQSAQRFRKSEYMLLLSGNLTHAELAVAVEMLSSVAMINRSLEAGDVNGVWRKIQNPVTGLTNVDDGNAQRYVDELMRMKAKAGPEGNDFLTWNDIQASVDQVNVVVLEEHDRIKAIGLINEAVDEGDPQKTLKALLLPSAKLADVSSPVAEHYQETLIRTKREKAQVWKLGM
;
A
#
# COMPACT_ATOMS: atom_id res chain seq x y z
N MET A 1 3.27 44.68 25.54
CA MET A 1 4.14 45.17 24.45
C MET A 1 5.55 45.31 25.00
N LYS A 2 6.52 44.53 24.51
CA LYS A 2 7.94 44.75 24.80
C LYS A 2 8.47 45.82 23.84
N TYR A 3 9.20 46.79 24.36
CA TYR A 3 9.91 47.79 23.56
C TYR A 3 11.25 47.20 23.14
N LEU A 4 11.55 47.27 21.85
CA LEU A 4 12.75 46.66 21.28
C LEU A 4 13.88 47.67 21.15
N ASN A 5 15.10 47.21 21.44
CA ASN A 5 16.32 47.96 21.18
C ASN A 5 16.71 47.85 19.69
N ASN A 6 17.58 48.74 19.20
CA ASN A 6 17.95 48.80 17.77
C ASN A 6 18.47 47.46 17.20
N TRP A 7 19.13 46.65 18.02
CA TRP A 7 19.56 45.30 17.61
C TRP A 7 18.35 44.35 17.43
N GLU A 8 17.44 44.31 18.39
CA GLU A 8 16.27 43.42 18.31
C GLU A 8 15.34 43.74 17.12
N VAL A 9 15.31 45.01 16.67
CA VAL A 9 14.61 45.43 15.45
C VAL A 9 15.25 44.87 14.19
N LEU A 10 16.59 44.80 14.15
CA LEU A 10 17.33 44.23 13.02
C LEU A 10 17.13 42.70 12.95
N VAL A 11 17.12 42.02 14.09
CA VAL A 11 16.79 40.58 14.17
C VAL A 11 15.36 40.32 13.67
N ALA A 12 14.39 41.10 14.15
CA ALA A 12 12.98 40.94 13.78
C ALA A 12 12.76 41.11 12.26
N SER A 13 13.46 42.06 11.63
CA SER A 13 13.41 42.27 10.18
C SER A 13 14.07 41.14 9.38
N HIS A 14 15.13 40.50 9.92
CA HIS A 14 15.82 39.40 9.26
C HIS A 14 14.99 38.09 9.26
N PHE A 15 14.12 37.93 10.27
CA PHE A 15 13.23 36.77 10.39
C PHE A 15 11.77 37.05 9.96
N GLY A 16 11.50 38.18 9.30
CA GLY A 16 10.20 38.46 8.66
C GLY A 16 9.06 38.87 9.60
N PHE A 17 9.35 39.30 10.83
CA PHE A 17 8.30 39.73 11.77
C PHE A 17 7.84 41.18 11.52
N ALA A 18 6.53 41.41 11.53
CA ALA A 18 5.95 42.74 11.35
C ALA A 18 6.14 43.63 12.59
N THR A 19 6.82 44.77 12.41
CA THR A 19 7.04 45.78 13.46
C THR A 19 6.24 47.05 13.20
N THR A 20 5.56 47.60 14.21
CA THR A 20 4.78 48.85 14.09
C THR A 20 5.45 49.97 14.89
N ARG A 21 5.58 51.16 14.29
CA ARG A 21 6.22 52.33 14.91
C ARG A 21 5.17 53.34 15.34
N ARG A 22 5.10 53.66 16.64
CA ARG A 22 4.24 54.74 17.17
C ARG A 22 5.02 55.55 18.21
N ASN A 23 5.04 56.87 18.06
CA ASN A 23 5.71 57.83 18.96
C ASN A 23 7.18 57.49 19.26
N GLY A 24 7.98 57.20 18.22
CA GLY A 24 9.42 56.97 18.35
C GLY A 24 9.83 55.63 18.97
N LYS A 25 8.87 54.77 19.34
CA LYS A 25 9.12 53.43 19.89
C LYS A 25 8.61 52.35 18.93
N ILE A 26 9.37 51.26 18.79
CA ILE A 26 9.07 50.12 17.90
C ILE A 26 8.56 48.97 18.77
N ALA A 27 7.41 48.41 18.39
CA ALA A 27 6.78 47.27 19.06
C ALA A 27 6.50 46.14 18.06
N LEU A 28 6.72 44.89 18.48
CA LEU A 28 6.29 43.68 17.79
C LEU A 28 4.79 43.43 18.03
N SER A 29 4.04 43.15 16.98
CA SER A 29 2.68 42.62 17.09
C SER A 29 2.79 41.13 17.48
N LEU A 30 2.38 40.79 18.71
CA LEU A 30 2.46 39.43 19.24
C LEU A 30 1.15 38.71 18.93
N THR A 31 1.17 37.74 18.02
CA THR A 31 0.07 36.76 17.88
C THR A 31 0.39 35.39 18.48
N ASP A 32 1.60 35.13 18.99
CA ASP A 32 1.84 33.92 19.81
C ASP A 32 3.11 34.01 20.69
N PRO A 33 3.05 33.87 22.03
CA PRO A 33 4.20 34.08 22.92
C PRO A 33 5.22 32.92 22.96
N LEU A 34 4.86 31.71 22.51
CA LEU A 34 5.67 30.50 22.70
C LEU A 34 6.79 30.29 21.67
N SER A 35 6.73 30.94 20.49
CA SER A 35 7.72 30.75 19.42
C SER A 35 8.98 31.63 19.55
N VAL A 36 8.93 32.69 20.38
CA VAL A 36 10.01 33.69 20.48
C VAL A 36 11.08 33.30 21.52
N LEU A 37 10.70 32.58 22.60
CA LEU A 37 11.65 32.17 23.64
C LEU A 37 12.61 31.07 23.17
N GLY A 38 12.17 30.17 22.27
CA GLY A 38 13.01 29.09 21.73
C GLY A 38 14.10 29.56 20.77
N LYS A 39 13.90 30.67 20.04
CA LYS A 39 14.85 31.14 19.03
C LYS A 39 15.88 32.16 19.56
N VAL A 40 15.61 32.80 20.70
CA VAL A 40 16.58 33.70 21.35
C VAL A 40 17.72 32.94 22.05
N TYR A 41 17.50 31.67 22.42
CA TYR A 41 18.55 30.84 23.05
C TYR A 41 19.63 30.35 22.06
N LEU A 42 19.35 30.27 20.76
CA LEU A 42 20.30 29.76 19.77
C LEU A 42 21.33 30.78 19.27
N CYS A 43 21.14 32.08 19.48
CA CYS A 43 22.05 33.12 18.98
C CYS A 43 23.12 33.61 19.98
N ARG A 44 23.21 33.04 21.18
CA ARG A 44 24.21 33.49 22.19
C ARG A 44 25.58 32.81 22.07
N ASN A 45 25.74 31.84 21.18
CA ASN A 45 26.97 31.02 21.08
C ASN A 45 27.81 31.25 19.82
N VAL A 46 27.51 32.25 19.00
CA VAL A 46 28.33 32.54 17.80
C VAL A 46 28.48 34.04 17.65
N THR A 47 29.59 34.59 18.19
CA THR A 47 30.50 35.57 17.56
C THR A 47 31.34 36.24 18.65
N ASP A 48 32.58 35.81 18.81
CA ASP A 48 33.69 36.69 19.18
C ASP A 48 34.97 36.12 18.56
N ALA A 49 35.36 36.70 17.42
CA ALA A 49 36.66 36.47 16.79
C ALA A 49 37.08 37.75 16.06
N ARG A 50 38.35 38.16 16.30
CA ARG A 50 39.19 39.28 15.77
C ARG A 50 39.47 40.35 16.84
N ASP A 51 40.70 40.72 17.19
CA ASP A 51 42.05 40.58 16.59
C ASP A 51 43.14 40.72 17.69
N GLY A 52 44.33 40.13 17.46
CA GLY A 52 45.61 40.76 17.85
C GLY A 52 46.44 40.19 19.02
N ASP A 53 47.31 39.22 18.70
CA ASP A 53 48.70 39.00 19.14
C ASP A 53 49.13 38.82 20.63
N TYR A 54 49.60 37.58 20.87
CA TYR A 54 50.68 37.09 21.74
C TYR A 54 50.78 37.57 23.19
N THR A 55 50.31 36.73 24.11
CA THR A 55 51.17 36.03 25.07
C THR A 55 50.42 34.78 25.57
N CYS A 56 51.11 33.65 25.66
CA CYS A 56 50.58 32.39 26.20
C CYS A 56 50.61 32.46 27.73
N PRO A 57 49.46 32.44 28.45
CA PRO A 57 49.46 32.11 29.86
C PRO A 57 49.33 30.60 29.98
N GLN A 58 50.30 30.05 30.69
CA GLN A 58 50.40 28.65 31.08
C GLN A 58 49.04 28.07 31.47
N LYS A 59 48.79 26.84 31.00
CA LYS A 59 47.74 25.96 31.50
C LYS A 59 47.75 26.01 33.03
N GLU A 60 46.81 26.73 33.62
CA GLU A 60 46.36 26.44 34.97
C GLU A 60 45.70 25.07 34.91
N GLN A 61 46.54 24.08 35.19
CA GLN A 61 46.12 22.78 35.66
C GLN A 61 45.26 23.02 36.89
N ASN A 62 43.95 23.10 36.69
CA ASN A 62 42.99 22.77 37.73
C ASN A 62 43.23 21.29 38.06
N HIS A 63 44.15 21.09 39.01
CA HIS A 63 44.22 19.95 39.89
C HIS A 63 42.90 19.91 40.69
N HIS A 64 41.81 19.52 40.03
CA HIS A 64 40.78 18.77 40.73
C HIS A 64 41.29 17.35 40.84
N ALA A 65 41.67 17.04 42.07
CA ALA A 65 42.11 15.77 42.63
C ALA A 65 41.85 14.54 41.77
N VAL A 66 42.93 13.79 41.51
CA VAL A 66 42.87 12.32 41.44
C VAL A 66 42.46 11.82 42.83
N LEU A 67 41.16 11.79 43.10
CA LEU A 67 40.43 11.05 44.15
C LEU A 67 38.95 11.18 43.72
N ASP A 68 38.24 10.16 43.23
CA ASP A 68 38.24 8.79 43.68
C ASP A 68 38.21 7.83 42.48
N ASN A 69 39.25 7.02 42.37
CA ASN A 69 39.07 5.63 41.91
C ASN A 69 38.41 4.89 43.10
N GLU A 70 37.25 5.38 43.55
CA GLU A 70 36.35 4.64 44.39
C GLU A 70 36.05 3.44 43.53
N ARG A 71 36.52 2.30 44.02
CA ARG A 71 36.29 1.02 43.38
C ARG A 71 34.77 0.86 43.44
N LEU A 72 34.09 1.30 42.37
CA LEU A 72 32.65 1.23 42.24
C LEU A 72 32.27 -0.15 42.74
N THR A 73 31.41 -0.17 43.74
CA THR A 73 30.99 -1.43 44.33
C THR A 73 30.41 -2.30 43.21
N ALA A 74 30.46 -3.62 43.38
CA ALA A 74 29.87 -4.52 42.39
C ALA A 74 28.42 -4.12 42.06
N GLU A 75 27.70 -3.57 43.05
CA GLU A 75 26.35 -3.02 42.91
C GLU A 75 26.28 -1.74 42.07
N GLU A 76 27.17 -0.77 42.28
CA GLU A 76 27.21 0.48 41.49
C GLU A 76 27.67 0.25 40.04
N MET A 77 28.59 -0.68 39.81
CA MET A 77 28.99 -1.11 38.46
C MET A 77 27.81 -1.74 37.72
N ASP A 78 27.04 -2.60 38.40
CA ASP A 78 25.85 -3.25 37.85
C ASP A 78 24.74 -2.23 37.57
N GLU A 79 24.53 -1.27 38.47
CA GLU A 79 23.55 -0.19 38.34
C GLU A 79 23.85 0.67 37.10
N ARG A 80 25.10 1.08 36.94
CA ARG A 80 25.55 1.89 35.80
C ARG A 80 25.47 1.12 34.49
N ARG A 81 25.76 -0.19 34.52
CA ARG A 81 25.57 -1.08 33.36
C ARG A 81 24.09 -1.16 32.96
N ARG A 82 23.18 -1.30 33.91
CA ARG A 82 21.73 -1.36 33.63
C ARG A 82 21.17 -0.04 33.09
N GLN A 83 21.65 1.09 33.60
CA GLN A 83 21.32 2.40 33.04
C GLN A 83 21.77 2.54 31.58
N ASN A 84 22.99 2.08 31.26
CA ASN A 84 23.49 2.09 29.88
C ASN A 84 22.63 1.20 28.97
N ILE A 85 22.23 0.01 29.43
CA ILE A 85 21.35 -0.92 28.69
C ILE A 85 19.99 -0.25 28.41
N ALA A 86 19.39 0.42 29.39
CA ALA A 86 18.12 1.13 29.21
C ALA A 86 18.24 2.30 28.23
N TYR A 87 19.33 3.07 28.31
CA TYR A 87 19.63 4.15 27.36
C TYR A 87 19.83 3.63 25.93
N GLU A 88 20.62 2.56 25.76
CA GLU A 88 20.86 1.92 24.47
C GLU A 88 19.55 1.44 23.83
N TYR A 89 18.66 0.82 24.62
CA TYR A 89 17.37 0.39 24.12
C TYR A 89 16.45 1.55 23.73
N LEU A 90 16.45 2.66 24.47
CA LEU A 90 15.72 3.87 24.09
C LEU A 90 16.24 4.45 22.77
N CYS A 91 17.55 4.43 22.53
CA CYS A 91 18.11 4.77 21.22
C CYS A 91 17.56 3.85 20.13
N HIS A 92 17.54 2.53 20.34
CA HIS A 92 17.00 1.58 19.35
C HIS A 92 15.51 1.75 19.07
N LEU A 93 14.71 2.13 20.07
CA LEU A 93 13.31 2.49 19.89
C LEU A 93 13.16 3.76 19.03
N GLU A 94 13.95 4.80 19.30
CA GLU A 94 13.95 6.04 18.52
C GLU A 94 14.37 5.79 17.05
N GLU A 95 15.38 4.96 16.84
CA GLU A 95 15.85 4.55 15.52
C GLU A 95 14.74 3.82 14.75
N ALA A 96 14.10 2.84 15.39
CA ALA A 96 12.99 2.09 14.81
C ALA A 96 11.80 3.00 14.49
N LYS A 97 11.45 3.92 15.41
CA LYS A 97 10.40 4.93 15.21
C LYS A 97 10.67 5.74 13.95
N ARG A 98 11.80 6.46 13.89
CA ARG A 98 12.10 7.36 12.76
C ARG A 98 12.16 6.62 11.43
N TRP A 99 12.69 5.40 11.45
CA TRP A 99 12.74 4.56 10.25
C TRP A 99 11.34 4.15 9.79
N MET A 100 10.45 3.75 10.71
CA MET A 100 9.07 3.42 10.38
C MET A 100 8.30 4.66 9.87
N GLU A 101 8.47 5.83 10.50
CA GLU A 101 7.88 7.09 10.03
C GLU A 101 8.33 7.43 8.61
N ALA A 102 9.63 7.28 8.32
CA ALA A 102 10.18 7.49 6.98
C ALA A 102 9.65 6.49 5.93
N CYS A 103 9.28 5.27 6.34
CA CYS A 103 8.70 4.28 5.43
C CYS A 103 7.18 4.48 5.23
N LEU A 104 6.48 4.95 6.25
CA LEU A 104 5.01 5.04 6.27
C LEU A 104 4.47 6.42 5.91
N ASP A 105 5.28 7.47 6.00
CA ASP A 105 4.86 8.87 5.85
C ASP A 105 3.71 9.23 6.83
N GLU A 106 3.82 8.73 8.06
CA GLU A 106 2.86 8.92 9.16
C GLU A 106 3.63 9.07 10.47
N GLU A 107 3.18 9.96 11.36
CA GLU A 107 3.78 10.17 12.69
C GLU A 107 3.44 9.00 13.62
N LEU A 108 4.47 8.41 14.25
CA LEU A 108 4.30 7.33 15.22
C LEU A 108 4.27 7.87 16.65
N PRO A 109 3.74 7.09 17.62
CA PRO A 109 3.74 7.47 19.03
C PRO A 109 5.13 7.88 19.54
N PRO A 110 5.22 8.68 20.62
CA PRO A 110 6.50 9.00 21.26
C PRO A 110 7.30 7.74 21.59
N THR A 111 8.62 7.85 21.62
CA THR A 111 9.54 6.71 21.79
C THR A 111 9.30 5.92 23.08
N THR A 112 8.89 6.62 24.14
CA THR A 112 8.49 6.04 25.43
C THR A 112 7.20 5.22 25.37
N GLU A 113 6.33 5.51 24.40
CA GLU A 113 5.02 4.86 24.20
C GLU A 113 5.02 3.94 22.97
N LEU A 114 6.11 3.89 22.22
CA LEU A 114 6.20 3.16 20.95
C LEU A 114 5.87 1.68 21.11
N GLU A 115 6.39 1.05 22.17
CA GLU A 115 6.10 -0.35 22.48
C GLU A 115 4.59 -0.60 22.61
N GLU A 116 3.88 0.26 23.33
CA GLU A 116 2.44 0.17 23.53
C GLU A 116 1.68 0.44 22.22
N GLY A 117 2.18 1.39 21.41
CA GLY A 117 1.65 1.73 20.10
C GLY A 117 1.74 0.60 19.07
N LEU A 118 2.71 -0.30 19.18
CA LEU A 118 2.90 -1.42 18.25
C LEU A 118 2.03 -2.65 18.57
N ARG A 119 1.46 -2.74 19.79
CA ARG A 119 0.74 -3.94 20.26
C ARG A 119 -0.49 -4.32 19.43
N ASN A 120 -1.16 -3.33 18.85
CA ASN A 120 -2.34 -3.55 18.01
C ASN A 120 -2.00 -4.03 16.57
N GLY A 121 -0.71 -4.08 16.24
CA GLY A 121 -0.19 -4.54 14.95
C GLY A 121 -0.51 -3.64 13.75
N VAL A 122 -1.23 -2.52 13.92
CA VAL A 122 -1.66 -1.66 12.80
C VAL A 122 -0.45 -1.08 12.06
N TYR A 123 0.50 -0.48 12.77
CA TYR A 123 1.73 0.04 12.15
C TYR A 123 2.57 -1.07 11.52
N LEU A 124 2.62 -2.26 12.12
CA LEU A 124 3.33 -3.42 11.57
C LEU A 124 2.69 -3.90 10.26
N ALA A 125 1.35 -3.94 10.19
CA ALA A 125 0.63 -4.29 8.97
C ALA A 125 0.78 -3.23 7.88
N LYS A 126 0.72 -1.94 8.24
CA LYS A 126 1.03 -0.83 7.31
C LYS A 126 2.45 -0.96 6.76
N LEU A 127 3.42 -1.32 7.60
CA LEU A 127 4.80 -1.60 7.18
C LEU A 127 4.87 -2.84 6.27
N GLY A 128 4.12 -3.90 6.57
CA GLY A 128 3.98 -5.06 5.69
C GLY A 128 3.43 -4.70 4.29
N ASN A 129 2.45 -3.79 4.23
CA ASN A 129 1.94 -3.25 2.96
C ASN A 129 2.99 -2.40 2.23
N PHE A 130 3.82 -1.63 2.95
CA PHE A 130 4.86 -0.80 2.34
C PHE A 130 5.84 -1.61 1.47
N PHE A 131 6.37 -2.72 1.98
CA PHE A 131 7.35 -3.53 1.23
C PHE A 131 6.75 -4.74 0.51
N SER A 132 5.53 -5.15 0.84
CA SER A 132 4.85 -6.31 0.21
C SER A 132 3.34 -6.08 0.00
N PRO A 133 2.95 -5.08 -0.83
CA PRO A 133 1.55 -4.68 -1.03
C PRO A 133 0.68 -5.75 -1.71
N LYS A 134 1.31 -6.75 -2.35
CA LYS A 134 0.60 -7.90 -2.94
C LYS A 134 0.08 -8.88 -1.88
N VAL A 135 0.72 -8.91 -0.71
CA VAL A 135 0.37 -9.83 0.39
C VAL A 135 -0.50 -9.13 1.42
N VAL A 136 -0.16 -7.89 1.77
CA VAL A 136 -0.88 -7.10 2.75
C VAL A 136 -1.60 -5.97 2.04
N SER A 137 -2.93 -5.93 2.18
CA SER A 137 -3.77 -4.88 1.60
C SER A 137 -4.25 -3.97 2.71
N LEU A 138 -4.06 -2.65 2.57
CA LEU A 138 -4.53 -1.65 3.55
C LEU A 138 -6.02 -1.83 3.93
N LYS A 139 -6.88 -2.19 2.97
CA LYS A 139 -8.32 -2.43 3.22
C LYS A 139 -8.64 -3.61 4.15
N LYS A 140 -7.67 -4.51 4.36
CA LYS A 140 -7.79 -5.70 5.21
C LYS A 140 -7.17 -5.50 6.59
N ILE A 141 -6.53 -4.36 6.85
CA ILE A 141 -5.99 -4.03 8.17
C ILE A 141 -7.16 -3.72 9.09
N TYR A 142 -7.26 -4.48 10.17
CA TYR A 142 -8.30 -4.27 11.17
C TYR A 142 -7.97 -3.03 12.02
N ASP A 143 -8.97 -2.17 12.20
CA ASP A 143 -8.83 -0.89 12.91
C ASP A 143 -7.68 -0.02 12.37
N CYS A 144 -7.60 0.14 11.04
CA CYS A 144 -6.56 0.89 10.34
C CYS A 144 -6.34 2.32 10.89
N GLU A 145 -7.41 2.97 11.34
CA GLU A 145 -7.39 4.33 11.93
C GLU A 145 -7.22 4.32 13.46
N GLN A 146 -7.06 3.15 14.08
CA GLN A 146 -6.88 2.94 15.52
C GLN A 146 -8.00 3.53 16.39
N THR A 147 -9.18 3.80 15.81
CA THR A 147 -10.32 4.40 16.52
C THR A 147 -10.84 3.50 17.63
N ARG A 148 -10.89 2.19 17.38
CA ARG A 148 -11.36 1.22 18.37
C ARG A 148 -10.30 0.98 19.44
N TYR A 149 -9.03 0.96 19.07
CA TYR A 149 -7.91 0.87 19.99
C TYR A 149 -7.92 2.04 20.99
N ARG A 150 -8.08 3.27 20.50
CA ARG A 150 -8.19 4.46 21.36
C ARG A 150 -9.43 4.45 22.26
N ALA A 151 -10.54 3.88 21.80
CA ALA A 151 -11.79 3.86 22.56
C ALA A 151 -11.88 2.72 23.59
N THR A 152 -11.36 1.54 23.26
CA THR A 152 -11.62 0.30 24.02
C THR A 152 -10.37 -0.53 24.32
N GLY A 153 -9.20 -0.10 23.86
CA GLY A 153 -7.95 -0.84 24.01
C GLY A 153 -7.81 -2.01 23.02
N LEU A 154 -6.99 -3.00 23.38
CA LEU A 154 -6.73 -4.15 22.51
C LEU A 154 -7.96 -5.04 22.33
N HIS A 155 -8.24 -5.37 21.08
CA HIS A 155 -9.19 -6.39 20.67
C HIS A 155 -8.44 -7.56 20.05
N PHE A 156 -8.85 -8.81 20.31
CA PHE A 156 -8.15 -10.01 19.81
C PHE A 156 -7.90 -9.98 18.30
N ARG A 157 -8.84 -9.42 17.53
CA ARG A 157 -8.72 -9.25 16.07
C ARG A 157 -7.51 -8.40 15.63
N HIS A 158 -6.91 -7.59 16.49
CA HIS A 158 -5.64 -6.90 16.21
C HIS A 158 -4.48 -7.88 15.94
N THR A 159 -4.54 -9.11 16.46
CA THR A 159 -3.52 -10.15 16.18
C THR A 159 -3.42 -10.46 14.68
N ASP A 160 -4.50 -10.31 13.91
CA ASP A 160 -4.50 -10.49 12.46
C ASP A 160 -3.55 -9.50 11.77
N ASN A 161 -3.45 -8.26 12.27
CA ASN A 161 -2.55 -7.26 11.73
C ASN A 161 -1.07 -7.70 11.87
N THR A 162 -0.70 -8.23 13.03
CA THR A 162 0.63 -8.81 13.27
C THR A 162 0.90 -10.01 12.36
N ILE A 163 -0.08 -10.88 12.15
CA ILE A 163 0.03 -12.04 11.24
C ILE A 163 0.22 -11.58 9.79
N GLN A 164 -0.49 -10.54 9.36
CA GLN A 164 -0.29 -9.94 8.03
C GLN A 164 1.14 -9.44 7.83
N TRP A 165 1.74 -8.81 8.85
CA TRP A 165 3.15 -8.42 8.83
C TRP A 165 4.11 -9.62 8.73
N PHE A 166 3.87 -10.70 9.48
CA PHE A 166 4.66 -11.94 9.36
C PHE A 166 4.59 -12.55 7.96
N ASN A 167 3.40 -12.56 7.35
CA ASN A 167 3.22 -13.04 5.99
C ASN A 167 3.98 -12.17 4.97
N ALA A 168 3.99 -10.85 5.18
CA ALA A 168 4.80 -9.94 4.36
C ALA A 168 6.29 -10.26 4.46
N MET A 169 6.83 -10.39 5.68
CA MET A 169 8.24 -10.72 5.92
C MET A 169 8.62 -12.08 5.32
N SER A 170 7.71 -13.06 5.41
CA SER A 170 7.93 -14.39 4.83
C SER A 170 7.95 -14.34 3.30
N ASN A 171 7.15 -13.47 2.68
CA ASN A 171 7.10 -13.32 1.23
C ASN A 171 8.36 -12.68 0.65
N ILE A 172 8.99 -11.76 1.37
CA ILE A 172 10.28 -11.18 0.96
C ILE A 172 11.48 -12.07 1.32
N GLY A 173 11.27 -13.13 2.11
CA GLY A 173 12.32 -14.10 2.46
C GLY A 173 13.15 -13.75 3.69
N LEU A 174 12.67 -12.91 4.60
CA LEU A 174 13.37 -12.66 5.87
C LEU A 174 13.43 -13.97 6.70
N PRO A 175 14.61 -14.38 7.21
CA PRO A 175 14.75 -15.62 7.99
C PRO A 175 13.94 -15.63 9.28
N LYS A 176 13.31 -16.77 9.60
CA LYS A 176 12.39 -16.91 10.76
C LYS A 176 13.06 -16.72 12.12
N ILE A 177 14.40 -16.83 12.22
CA ILE A 177 15.14 -16.59 13.46
C ILE A 177 14.89 -15.19 14.04
N PHE A 178 14.66 -14.20 13.18
CA PHE A 178 14.41 -12.82 13.58
C PHE A 178 12.98 -12.58 14.08
N TYR A 179 12.04 -13.50 13.82
CA TYR A 179 10.63 -13.24 14.02
C TYR A 179 10.31 -13.27 15.53
N PRO A 180 9.49 -12.34 16.02
CA PRO A 180 8.82 -12.48 17.31
C PRO A 180 7.63 -13.43 17.18
N GLU A 181 7.11 -13.90 18.31
CA GLU A 181 5.79 -14.54 18.37
C GLU A 181 4.68 -13.48 18.45
N THR A 182 3.45 -13.84 18.05
CA THR A 182 2.31 -12.92 18.16
C THR A 182 2.08 -12.47 19.61
N THR A 183 2.32 -13.34 20.59
CA THR A 183 2.21 -13.03 22.02
C THR A 183 3.31 -12.11 22.53
N ASP A 184 4.49 -12.09 21.89
CA ASP A 184 5.56 -11.16 22.25
C ASP A 184 5.11 -9.71 22.06
N ILE A 185 4.29 -9.47 21.04
CA ILE A 185 3.76 -8.15 20.66
C ILE A 185 2.42 -7.88 21.35
N TYR A 186 1.41 -8.73 21.13
CA TYR A 186 0.04 -8.47 21.57
C TYR A 186 -0.06 -8.42 23.11
N ASP A 187 0.53 -9.39 23.81
CA ASP A 187 0.55 -9.46 25.27
C ASP A 187 1.72 -8.67 25.88
N ARG A 188 2.56 -8.03 25.05
CA ARG A 188 3.78 -7.31 25.45
C ARG A 188 4.74 -8.20 26.27
N LYS A 189 4.83 -9.49 25.94
CA LYS A 189 5.73 -10.43 26.65
C LYS A 189 7.20 -10.20 26.31
N ASN A 190 7.52 -9.78 25.08
CA ASN A 190 8.89 -9.57 24.62
C ASN A 190 8.93 -8.55 23.47
N MET A 191 8.52 -7.32 23.77
CA MET A 191 8.60 -6.24 22.79
C MET A 191 10.03 -5.96 22.27
N PRO A 192 11.12 -6.12 23.07
CA PRO A 192 12.48 -6.02 22.56
C PRO A 192 12.76 -6.95 21.37
N ARG A 193 12.15 -8.14 21.32
CA ARG A 193 12.26 -9.04 20.16
C ARG A 193 11.55 -8.50 18.91
N CYS A 194 10.43 -7.79 19.08
CA CYS A 194 9.77 -7.08 17.99
C CYS A 194 10.66 -5.96 17.43
N ILE A 195 11.25 -5.14 18.31
CA ILE A 195 12.18 -4.06 17.91
C ILE A 195 13.40 -4.64 17.22
N TYR A 196 13.98 -5.72 17.74
CA TYR A 196 15.06 -6.46 17.09
C TYR A 196 14.69 -6.94 15.68
N CYS A 197 13.48 -7.48 15.50
CA CYS A 197 12.97 -7.88 14.20
C CYS A 197 12.81 -6.69 13.24
N ILE A 198 12.39 -5.52 13.73
CA ILE A 198 12.29 -4.29 12.92
C ILE A 198 13.67 -3.84 12.44
N HIS A 199 14.69 -3.89 13.30
CA HIS A 199 16.08 -3.59 12.92
C HIS A 199 16.62 -4.57 11.87
N ALA A 200 16.37 -5.87 12.04
CA ALA A 200 16.75 -6.90 11.06
C ALA A 200 16.02 -6.70 9.72
N LEU A 201 14.72 -6.42 9.77
CA LEU A 201 13.90 -6.13 8.59
C LEU A 201 14.38 -4.86 7.87
N SER A 202 14.71 -3.81 8.61
CA SER A 202 15.24 -2.56 8.04
C SER A 202 16.53 -2.81 7.27
N LEU A 203 17.47 -3.53 7.88
CA LEU A 203 18.72 -3.89 7.22
C LEU A 203 18.47 -4.73 5.97
N TYR A 204 17.56 -5.70 6.04
CA TYR A 204 17.22 -6.57 4.91
C TYR A 204 16.58 -5.80 3.75
N LEU A 205 15.59 -4.95 4.02
CA LEU A 205 14.93 -4.11 3.02
C LEU A 205 15.89 -3.09 2.40
N PHE A 206 16.81 -2.55 3.19
CA PHE A 206 17.86 -1.68 2.68
C PHE A 206 18.80 -2.40 1.70
N LYS A 207 19.20 -3.64 2.02
CA LYS A 207 19.99 -4.47 1.10
C LYS A 207 19.26 -4.74 -0.21
N LEU A 208 17.94 -4.91 -0.17
CA LEU A 208 17.10 -5.07 -1.36
C LEU A 208 16.82 -3.75 -2.11
N GLY A 209 17.20 -2.60 -1.54
CA GLY A 209 16.90 -1.27 -2.10
C GLY A 209 15.43 -0.86 -1.98
N LEU A 210 14.67 -1.48 -1.07
CA LEU A 210 13.24 -1.25 -0.88
C LEU A 210 12.93 -0.20 0.19
N ALA A 211 13.85 0.04 1.13
CA ALA A 211 13.68 0.97 2.25
C ALA A 211 14.94 1.80 2.49
N PRO A 212 14.83 2.99 3.11
CA PRO A 212 16.00 3.75 3.56
C PRO A 212 16.77 3.01 4.67
N GLN A 213 18.04 3.39 4.88
CA GLN A 213 18.84 2.88 5.98
C GLN A 213 18.32 3.43 7.32
N ILE A 214 18.22 2.58 8.33
CA ILE A 214 18.01 3.02 9.71
C ILE A 214 19.22 3.81 10.21
N GLN A 215 18.97 4.87 10.97
CA GLN A 215 20.02 5.72 11.52
C GLN A 215 20.64 5.08 12.77
N ASP A 216 21.91 5.38 13.04
CA ASP A 216 22.55 5.12 14.34
C ASP A 216 22.48 6.40 15.17
N LEU A 217 21.67 6.39 16.23
CA LEU A 217 21.36 7.52 17.10
C LEU A 217 21.99 7.39 18.48
N TYR A 218 22.75 6.33 18.72
CA TYR A 218 23.46 6.13 19.99
C TYR A 218 24.37 7.32 20.29
N GLY A 219 24.18 7.96 21.45
CA GLY A 219 24.94 9.14 21.88
C GLY A 219 24.60 10.45 21.16
N LYS A 220 23.64 10.45 20.21
CA LYS A 220 23.18 11.66 19.49
C LYS A 220 21.85 12.18 20.01
N VAL A 221 21.09 11.33 20.70
CA VAL A 221 19.79 11.65 21.29
C VAL A 221 19.91 11.61 22.81
N ALA A 222 19.31 12.61 23.46
CA ALA A 222 19.25 12.70 24.92
C ALA A 222 17.85 12.31 25.40
N PHE A 223 17.80 11.48 26.44
CA PHE A 223 16.58 11.14 27.17
C PHE A 223 16.69 11.70 28.58
N THR A 224 15.56 11.98 29.19
CA THR A 224 15.50 12.40 30.60
C THR A 224 15.85 11.24 31.53
N GLU A 225 16.33 11.57 32.73
CA GLU A 225 16.62 10.55 33.76
C GLU A 225 15.38 9.73 34.12
N GLU A 226 14.19 10.33 34.05
CA GLU A 226 12.92 9.66 34.32
C GLU A 226 12.61 8.60 33.26
N GLU A 227 12.80 8.92 31.97
CA GLU A 227 12.61 7.98 30.86
C GLU A 227 13.56 6.78 30.95
N ILE A 228 14.85 7.04 31.23
CA ILE A 228 15.86 5.99 31.40
C ILE A 228 15.51 5.10 32.60
N ASN A 229 15.12 5.69 33.73
CA ASN A 229 14.73 4.94 34.93
C ASN A 229 13.45 4.11 34.73
N ASN A 230 12.46 4.64 34.00
CA ASN A 230 11.24 3.92 33.68
C ASN A 230 11.54 2.73 32.76
N MET A 231 12.33 2.94 31.70
CA MET A 231 12.73 1.86 30.80
C MET A 231 13.54 0.78 31.52
N LYS A 232 14.47 1.18 32.40
CA LYS A 232 15.24 0.25 33.23
C LYS A 232 14.32 -0.66 34.06
N LYS A 233 13.34 -0.09 34.77
CA LYS A 233 12.38 -0.85 35.58
C LYS A 233 11.54 -1.81 34.73
N GLU A 234 11.14 -1.40 33.54
CA GLU A 234 10.40 -2.26 32.63
C GLU A 234 11.25 -3.44 32.15
N LEU A 235 12.50 -3.21 31.75
CA LEU A 235 13.43 -4.27 31.35
C LEU A 235 13.71 -5.27 32.49
N GLU A 236 13.85 -4.78 33.72
CA GLU A 236 14.02 -5.63 34.91
C GLU A 236 12.80 -6.51 35.19
N LYS A 237 11.58 -5.98 35.02
CA LYS A 237 10.32 -6.69 35.30
C LYS A 237 10.16 -7.97 34.47
N TYR A 238 10.63 -7.95 33.23
CA TYR A 238 10.46 -9.08 32.31
C TYR A 238 11.67 -10.04 32.30
N GLY A 239 12.79 -9.67 32.93
CA GLY A 239 14.01 -10.49 32.96
C GLY A 239 14.56 -10.83 31.57
N ILE A 240 14.25 -9.99 30.57
CA ILE A 240 14.56 -10.26 29.16
C ILE A 240 16.04 -10.04 28.93
N GLN A 241 16.71 -11.03 28.34
CA GLN A 241 18.05 -10.84 27.79
C GLN A 241 17.97 -9.95 26.56
N MET A 242 18.69 -8.83 26.60
CA MET A 242 18.73 -7.88 25.49
C MET A 242 19.28 -8.55 24.22
N PRO A 243 18.57 -8.48 23.07
CA PRO A 243 19.08 -8.97 21.81
C PRO A 243 20.37 -8.23 21.39
N ALA A 244 21.29 -8.91 20.73
CA ALA A 244 22.51 -8.29 20.25
C ALA A 244 22.26 -7.50 18.95
N PHE A 245 21.82 -6.24 19.06
CA PHE A 245 21.54 -5.36 17.93
C PHE A 245 22.77 -5.13 17.03
N SER A 246 23.96 -5.03 17.61
CA SER A 246 25.23 -4.88 16.87
C SER A 246 25.60 -6.09 15.99
N LYS A 247 25.03 -7.28 16.26
CA LYS A 247 25.34 -8.52 15.53
C LYS A 247 24.32 -8.88 14.44
N ILE A 248 23.26 -8.08 14.26
CA ILE A 248 22.19 -8.35 13.29
C ILE A 248 22.75 -8.56 11.88
N GLY A 249 23.70 -7.71 11.46
CA GLY A 249 24.28 -7.78 10.13
C GLY A 249 25.04 -9.09 9.84
N GLY A 250 25.75 -9.63 10.85
CA GLY A 250 26.44 -10.91 10.77
C GLY A 250 25.45 -12.07 10.71
N ILE A 251 24.50 -12.14 11.65
CA ILE A 251 23.49 -13.23 11.68
C ILE A 251 22.67 -13.26 10.39
N LEU A 252 22.27 -12.10 9.88
CA LEU A 252 21.49 -12.00 8.64
C LEU A 252 22.32 -12.45 7.43
N ALA A 253 23.62 -12.17 7.40
CA ALA A 253 24.50 -12.67 6.36
C ALA A 253 24.66 -14.20 6.43
N ASN A 254 24.74 -14.77 7.63
CA ASN A 254 24.97 -16.20 7.84
C ASN A 254 23.76 -17.04 7.44
N GLU A 255 22.55 -16.52 7.68
CA GLU A 255 21.30 -17.18 7.31
C GLU A 255 20.97 -17.03 5.81
N LEU A 256 21.50 -16.01 5.13
CA LEU A 256 21.22 -15.72 3.72
C LEU A 256 22.32 -16.19 2.75
N SER A 257 23.55 -16.40 3.23
CA SER A 257 24.68 -16.83 2.41
C SER A 257 25.10 -18.25 2.77
N VAL A 258 25.31 -19.08 1.75
CA VAL A 258 25.75 -20.48 1.90
C VAL A 258 27.24 -20.56 2.28
N ASP A 259 27.96 -19.44 2.24
CA ASP A 259 29.40 -19.32 2.55
C ASP A 259 29.74 -17.92 3.10
N GLU A 260 29.63 -17.76 4.42
CA GLU A 260 29.96 -16.54 5.17
C GLU A 260 31.42 -16.10 4.95
N ALA A 261 32.33 -17.06 4.79
CA ALA A 261 33.75 -16.78 4.56
C ALA A 261 33.97 -16.16 3.18
N ALA A 262 33.28 -16.66 2.15
CA ALA A 262 33.34 -16.08 0.81
C ALA A 262 32.74 -14.67 0.74
N LEU A 263 31.65 -14.42 1.47
CA LEU A 263 31.07 -13.07 1.58
C LEU A 263 32.04 -12.12 2.28
N HIS A 264 32.62 -12.53 3.40
CA HIS A 264 33.59 -11.72 4.14
C HIS A 264 34.83 -11.39 3.28
N ALA A 265 35.37 -12.39 2.58
CA ALA A 265 36.49 -12.19 1.65
C ALA A 265 36.14 -11.24 0.51
N ALA A 266 34.91 -11.31 -0.03
CA ALA A 266 34.45 -10.39 -1.07
C ALA A 266 34.34 -8.93 -0.56
N VAL A 267 33.87 -8.73 0.66
CA VAL A 267 33.79 -7.39 1.29
C VAL A 267 35.18 -6.81 1.56
N ILE A 268 36.12 -7.63 2.04
CA ILE A 268 37.53 -7.21 2.19
C ILE A 268 38.10 -6.80 0.84
N ALA A 269 37.94 -7.63 -0.19
CA ALA A 269 38.45 -7.33 -1.53
C ALA A 269 37.88 -6.01 -2.10
N ILE A 270 36.62 -5.68 -1.82
CA ILE A 270 36.04 -4.38 -2.19
C ILE A 270 36.70 -3.24 -1.42
N ASN A 271 36.88 -3.38 -0.11
CA ASN A 271 37.53 -2.37 0.72
C ASN A 271 38.98 -2.09 0.30
N ASP A 272 39.72 -3.12 -0.07
CA ASP A 272 41.09 -3.02 -0.57
C ASP A 272 41.12 -2.34 -1.94
N ALA A 273 40.19 -2.70 -2.83
CA ALA A 273 40.08 -2.05 -4.14
C ALA A 273 39.74 -0.56 -4.00
N VAL A 274 38.86 -0.20 -3.06
CA VAL A 274 38.51 1.19 -2.76
C VAL A 274 39.74 1.98 -2.27
N GLU A 275 40.62 1.37 -1.46
CA GLU A 275 41.87 1.99 -1.00
C GLU A 275 42.87 2.24 -2.12
N LYS A 276 42.98 1.30 -3.06
CA LYS A 276 43.85 1.47 -4.25
C LYS A 276 43.43 2.64 -5.12
N GLY A 277 42.17 3.08 -5.03
CA GLY A 277 41.70 4.28 -5.73
C GLY A 277 41.41 4.07 -7.21
N VAL A 278 41.43 2.84 -7.72
CA VAL A 278 41.25 2.52 -9.15
C VAL A 278 39.79 2.12 -9.41
N PRO A 279 38.99 2.96 -10.12
CA PRO A 279 37.55 2.70 -10.30
C PRO A 279 37.21 1.37 -10.97
N ALA A 280 38.03 0.95 -11.93
CA ALA A 280 37.85 -0.31 -12.64
C ALA A 280 38.06 -1.53 -11.73
N GLU A 281 39.06 -1.48 -10.84
CA GLU A 281 39.32 -2.56 -9.88
C GLU A 281 38.20 -2.62 -8.83
N THR A 282 37.75 -1.47 -8.34
CA THR A 282 36.64 -1.39 -7.39
C THR A 282 35.35 -1.96 -7.95
N LEU A 283 34.98 -1.59 -9.18
CA LEU A 283 33.82 -2.18 -9.83
C LEU A 283 33.99 -3.70 -10.03
N THR A 284 35.20 -4.15 -10.38
CA THR A 284 35.48 -5.59 -10.55
C THR A 284 35.30 -6.35 -9.23
N ALA A 285 35.80 -5.80 -8.12
CA ALA A 285 35.60 -6.37 -6.78
C ALA A 285 34.11 -6.36 -6.39
N MET A 286 33.38 -5.29 -6.68
CA MET A 286 31.94 -5.17 -6.39
C MET A 286 31.09 -6.16 -7.20
N LYS A 287 31.51 -6.50 -8.42
CA LYS A 287 30.85 -7.51 -9.26
C LYS A 287 31.03 -8.94 -8.77
N ASN A 288 31.82 -9.17 -7.71
CA ASN A 288 31.97 -10.49 -7.12
C ASN A 288 30.60 -11.01 -6.63
N PRO A 289 30.09 -12.15 -7.13
CA PRO A 289 28.78 -12.66 -6.76
C PRO A 289 28.67 -12.94 -5.26
N ASN A 290 29.78 -13.27 -4.60
CA ASN A 290 29.82 -13.52 -3.16
C ASN A 290 29.65 -12.24 -2.34
N ALA A 291 29.84 -11.05 -2.93
CA ALA A 291 29.54 -9.78 -2.27
C ALA A 291 28.03 -9.51 -2.12
N MET A 292 27.19 -10.27 -2.84
CA MET A 292 25.73 -10.17 -2.82
C MET A 292 25.22 -8.74 -3.06
N LEU A 293 25.94 -7.96 -3.85
CA LEU A 293 25.53 -6.60 -4.22
C LEU A 293 24.51 -6.64 -5.36
N VAL A 294 23.47 -5.84 -5.24
CA VAL A 294 22.40 -5.72 -6.24
C VAL A 294 22.38 -4.32 -6.86
N ASN A 295 21.77 -4.22 -8.04
CA ASN A 295 21.60 -2.97 -8.78
C ASN A 295 22.92 -2.27 -9.17
N LEU A 296 24.00 -3.02 -9.41
CA LEU A 296 25.25 -2.42 -9.89
C LEU A 296 25.12 -1.92 -11.33
N ASP A 297 25.44 -0.65 -11.55
CA ASP A 297 25.54 -0.03 -12.86
C ASP A 297 27.02 0.16 -13.25
N SER A 298 27.44 -0.50 -14.33
CA SER A 298 28.83 -0.41 -14.81
C SER A 298 29.21 0.99 -15.29
N ALA A 299 28.23 1.81 -15.69
CA ALA A 299 28.46 3.20 -16.07
C ALA A 299 28.91 4.07 -14.88
N GLN A 300 28.56 3.67 -13.65
CA GLN A 300 28.78 4.46 -12.44
C GLN A 300 30.08 4.12 -11.68
N ASN A 301 31.02 3.39 -12.29
CA ASN A 301 32.25 2.93 -11.64
C ASN A 301 33.01 4.05 -10.91
N GLN A 302 33.16 5.23 -11.54
CA GLN A 302 33.88 6.37 -10.96
C GLN A 302 33.13 6.94 -9.75
N GLN A 303 31.81 7.00 -9.83
CA GLN A 303 30.98 7.54 -8.75
C GLN A 303 30.96 6.57 -7.56
N TYR A 304 30.85 5.26 -7.80
CA TYR A 304 30.98 4.27 -6.74
C TYR A 304 32.32 4.38 -6.02
N GLN A 305 33.43 4.47 -6.76
CA GLN A 305 34.76 4.65 -6.17
C GLN A 305 34.83 5.89 -5.28
N ASN A 306 34.37 7.04 -5.77
CA ASN A 306 34.42 8.29 -5.03
C ASN A 306 33.57 8.24 -3.75
N THR A 307 32.34 7.73 -3.86
CA THR A 307 31.40 7.65 -2.74
C THR A 307 31.85 6.64 -1.68
N LEU A 308 32.30 5.44 -2.08
CA LEU A 308 32.81 4.43 -1.14
C LEU A 308 34.10 4.90 -0.46
N SER A 309 35.00 5.57 -1.18
CA SER A 309 36.21 6.15 -0.58
C SER A 309 35.89 7.22 0.46
N ALA A 310 34.88 8.06 0.20
CA ALA A 310 34.41 9.05 1.17
C ALA A 310 33.78 8.39 2.41
N ALA A 311 32.88 7.42 2.21
CA ALA A 311 32.23 6.69 3.29
C ALA A 311 33.24 5.94 4.19
N LYS A 312 34.25 5.30 3.59
CA LYS A 312 35.32 4.62 4.33
C LYS A 312 36.12 5.59 5.19
N ARG A 313 36.47 6.76 4.64
CA ARG A 313 37.19 7.81 5.39
C ARG A 313 36.38 8.32 6.58
N GLU A 314 35.09 8.57 6.37
CA GLU A 314 34.17 8.99 7.44
C GLU A 314 34.05 7.93 8.54
N LYS A 315 33.93 6.66 8.17
CA LYS A 315 33.88 5.55 9.12
C LYS A 315 35.15 5.45 9.95
N MET A 316 36.32 5.54 9.32
CA MET A 316 37.61 5.54 10.00
C MET A 316 37.77 6.73 10.96
N THR A 317 37.27 7.91 10.59
CA THR A 317 37.24 9.07 11.51
C THR A 317 36.30 8.84 12.69
N ASN A 318 35.15 8.20 12.48
CA ASN A 318 34.19 7.90 13.54
C ASN A 318 34.72 6.84 14.51
N ALA A 319 35.39 5.79 14.02
CA ALA A 319 36.07 4.80 14.85
C ALA A 319 37.14 5.45 15.73
N ARG A 320 37.93 6.38 15.16
CA ARG A 320 38.95 7.13 15.92
C ARG A 320 38.38 8.01 17.03
N ASN A 321 37.16 8.51 16.87
CA ASN A 321 36.48 9.32 17.88
C ASN A 321 35.83 8.48 19.00
N LYS A 322 35.56 7.18 18.75
CA LYS A 322 35.01 6.23 19.74
C LYS A 322 36.05 5.66 20.71
N GLY A 323 37.34 5.76 20.39
CA GLY A 323 38.43 5.24 21.25
C GLY A 323 38.65 6.07 22.51
N VAL A 324 38.75 5.39 23.66
CA VAL A 324 39.22 5.99 24.92
C VAL A 324 40.67 6.48 24.74
N PRO A 325 41.03 7.71 25.14
CA PRO A 325 42.43 8.16 25.10
C PRO A 325 43.32 7.25 25.96
N GLY A 326 44.16 6.43 25.32
CA GLY A 326 45.14 5.59 26.00
C GLY A 326 44.94 4.06 25.89
N SER A 327 43.95 3.57 25.14
CA SER A 327 43.88 2.13 24.84
C SER A 327 44.99 1.71 23.86
N PRO A 328 45.58 0.50 24.01
CA PRO A 328 46.60 -0.01 23.09
C PRO A 328 46.08 -0.02 21.65
N GLN A 329 46.92 0.39 20.71
CA GLN A 329 46.62 0.46 19.28
C GLN A 329 46.28 -0.91 18.67
N GLU A 330 46.58 -2.00 19.39
CA GLU A 330 46.48 -3.40 18.99
C GLU A 330 45.12 -4.06 19.29
N GLU A 331 44.20 -3.38 20.01
CA GLU A 331 42.81 -3.85 20.25
C GLU A 331 41.78 -3.11 19.37
N ARG A 332 42.21 -2.46 18.28
CA ARG A 332 41.26 -1.85 17.33
C ARG A 332 40.69 -2.94 16.44
N ASP A 333 39.40 -3.19 16.57
CA ASP A 333 38.70 -4.19 15.78
C ASP A 333 38.75 -3.79 14.29
N ALA A 334 39.41 -4.60 13.45
CA ALA A 334 39.58 -4.32 12.02
C ALA A 334 38.23 -4.14 11.29
N TYR A 335 37.15 -4.63 11.89
CA TYR A 335 35.78 -4.48 11.41
C TYR A 335 35.21 -3.05 11.62
N GLU A 336 35.78 -2.23 12.50
CA GLU A 336 35.36 -0.84 12.71
C GLU A 336 35.86 0.10 11.61
N GLU A 337 36.96 -0.22 10.94
CA GLU A 337 37.55 0.62 9.90
C GLU A 337 37.12 0.24 8.48
N LEU A 338 36.68 -1.01 8.26
CA LEU A 338 36.21 -1.49 6.98
C LEU A 338 34.72 -1.22 6.76
N LEU A 339 34.33 -0.89 5.53
CA LEU A 339 32.92 -0.85 5.15
C LEU A 339 32.34 -2.26 5.15
N THR A 340 31.18 -2.43 5.77
CA THR A 340 30.38 -3.65 5.73
C THR A 340 29.66 -3.80 4.40
N GLN A 341 29.20 -5.01 4.07
CA GLN A 341 28.41 -5.26 2.86
C GLN A 341 27.18 -4.34 2.78
N ALA A 342 26.50 -4.10 3.91
CA ALA A 342 25.33 -3.24 3.95
C ALA A 342 25.67 -1.77 3.65
N GLU A 343 26.74 -1.25 4.23
CA GLU A 343 27.21 0.11 3.94
C GLU A 343 27.62 0.26 2.46
N ILE A 344 28.27 -0.76 1.89
CA ILE A 344 28.62 -0.78 0.46
C ILE A 344 27.34 -0.74 -0.40
N GLN A 345 26.38 -1.62 -0.15
CA GLN A 345 25.10 -1.65 -0.87
C GLN A 345 24.33 -0.33 -0.74
N GLY A 346 24.36 0.27 0.44
CA GLY A 346 23.78 1.57 0.71
C GLY A 346 24.34 2.69 -0.16
N ASN A 347 25.67 2.75 -0.25
CA ASN A 347 26.35 3.73 -1.10
C ASN A 347 26.11 3.46 -2.59
N VAL A 348 26.00 2.20 -3.02
CA VAL A 348 25.58 1.83 -4.39
C VAL A 348 24.19 2.39 -4.68
N ASN A 349 23.22 2.14 -3.80
CA ASN A 349 21.85 2.63 -3.95
C ASN A 349 21.80 4.17 -4.02
N LYS A 350 22.59 4.85 -3.17
CA LYS A 350 22.72 6.31 -3.16
C LYS A 350 23.23 6.86 -4.50
N VAL A 351 24.31 6.30 -5.03
CA VAL A 351 24.89 6.72 -6.32
C VAL A 351 23.91 6.47 -7.47
N ASN A 352 23.23 5.33 -7.47
CA ASN A 352 22.25 4.99 -8.48
C ASN A 352 21.06 5.93 -8.48
N LEU A 353 20.52 6.23 -7.30
CA LEU A 353 19.44 7.18 -7.13
C LEU A 353 19.84 8.55 -7.69
N GLN A 354 21.00 9.07 -7.30
CA GLN A 354 21.51 10.36 -7.80
C GLN A 354 21.69 10.37 -9.33
N SER A 355 22.17 9.28 -9.91
CA SER A 355 22.29 9.15 -11.35
C SER A 355 20.94 9.14 -12.05
N CYS A 356 19.95 8.43 -11.49
CA CYS A 356 18.62 8.37 -12.08
C CYS A 356 17.89 9.70 -12.01
N LEU A 357 18.03 10.45 -10.91
CA LEU A 357 17.49 11.81 -10.80
C LEU A 357 18.08 12.74 -11.86
N LYS A 358 19.40 12.66 -12.12
CA LYS A 358 20.05 13.40 -13.22
C LYS A 358 19.56 12.97 -14.60
N ASN A 359 19.33 11.67 -14.81
CA ASN A 359 18.81 11.15 -16.07
C ASN A 359 17.37 11.64 -16.32
N VAL A 360 16.54 11.71 -15.27
CA VAL A 360 15.19 12.29 -15.36
C VAL A 360 15.27 13.77 -15.70
N ASP A 361 16.14 14.53 -15.04
CA ASP A 361 16.31 15.95 -15.32
C ASP A 361 16.78 16.21 -16.76
N GLY A 362 17.77 15.45 -17.24
CA GLY A 362 18.21 15.51 -18.63
C GLY A 362 17.14 15.07 -19.64
N ALA A 363 16.21 14.18 -19.25
CA ALA A 363 15.09 13.78 -20.09
C ALA A 363 14.00 14.88 -20.15
N LEU A 364 13.80 15.64 -19.06
CA LEU A 364 12.93 16.82 -19.05
C LEU A 364 13.48 17.91 -19.99
N ASP A 365 14.80 18.12 -20.00
CA ASP A 365 15.44 19.08 -20.93
C ASP A 365 15.28 18.70 -22.40
N GLN A 366 15.25 17.40 -22.70
CA GLN A 366 15.02 16.90 -24.06
C GLN A 366 13.57 17.07 -24.53
N GLY A 367 12.62 17.32 -23.61
CA GLY A 367 11.21 17.47 -23.96
C GLY A 367 10.57 16.21 -24.56
N ASN A 368 11.13 15.02 -24.30
CA ASN A 368 10.66 13.76 -24.88
C ASN A 368 10.03 12.85 -23.83
N GLY A 369 8.71 12.67 -23.90
CA GLY A 369 7.94 11.87 -22.94
C GLY A 369 8.36 10.41 -22.86
N THR A 370 8.84 9.81 -23.96
CA THR A 370 9.27 8.40 -23.97
C THR A 370 10.62 8.22 -23.28
N VAL A 371 11.56 9.15 -23.52
CA VAL A 371 12.86 9.15 -22.82
C VAL A 371 12.65 9.40 -21.33
N LEU A 372 11.78 10.33 -20.98
CA LEU A 372 11.38 10.59 -19.60
C LEU A 372 10.77 9.37 -18.92
N TYR A 373 9.83 8.69 -19.59
CA TYR A 373 9.24 7.45 -19.08
C TYR A 373 10.31 6.39 -18.77
N ASN A 374 11.26 6.18 -19.68
CA ASN A 374 12.34 5.22 -19.46
C ASN A 374 13.22 5.60 -18.26
N ALA A 375 13.49 6.89 -18.06
CA ALA A 375 14.22 7.37 -16.89
C ALA A 375 13.42 7.15 -15.59
N LEU A 376 12.12 7.47 -15.58
CA LEU A 376 11.23 7.30 -14.42
C LEU A 376 11.02 5.83 -14.03
N LYS A 377 11.07 4.91 -14.99
CA LYS A 377 10.95 3.46 -14.76
C LYS A 377 12.17 2.85 -14.08
N SER A 378 13.27 3.59 -13.92
CA SER A 378 14.49 3.05 -13.35
C SER A 378 14.25 2.45 -11.95
N PRO A 379 14.66 1.19 -11.69
CA PRO A 379 14.45 0.54 -10.40
C PRO A 379 15.01 1.31 -9.20
N ALA A 380 16.10 2.07 -9.41
CA ALA A 380 16.73 2.85 -8.35
C ALA A 380 15.88 4.04 -7.87
N LEU A 381 14.95 4.54 -8.70
CA LEU A 381 13.99 5.55 -8.25
C LEU A 381 12.88 4.92 -7.41
N GLY A 382 12.50 3.67 -7.70
CA GLY A 382 11.44 2.96 -6.97
C GLY A 382 10.08 3.66 -7.05
N LEU A 383 9.81 4.36 -8.16
CA LEU A 383 8.54 5.05 -8.38
C LEU A 383 7.41 4.04 -8.63
N ARG A 384 6.23 4.34 -8.08
CA ARG A 384 5.03 3.52 -8.21
C ARG A 384 4.15 4.06 -9.34
N GLU A 385 3.38 3.15 -9.94
CA GLU A 385 2.36 3.48 -10.94
C GLU A 385 2.84 4.27 -12.18
N VAL A 386 4.11 4.08 -12.57
CA VAL A 386 4.65 4.69 -13.79
C VAL A 386 4.18 3.89 -15.03
N GLY A 387 3.22 4.44 -15.76
CA GLY A 387 2.60 3.84 -16.95
C GLY A 387 3.05 4.48 -18.26
N LEU A 388 3.29 3.65 -19.29
CA LEU A 388 3.75 4.14 -20.60
C LEU A 388 2.74 5.11 -21.24
N ASP A 389 1.44 4.84 -21.09
CA ASP A 389 0.35 5.61 -21.69
C ASP A 389 0.23 7.05 -21.12
N ASN A 390 0.90 7.34 -20.01
CA ASN A 390 0.84 8.64 -19.34
C ASN A 390 2.12 9.48 -19.58
N CYS A 391 2.98 9.10 -20.54
CA CYS A 391 4.27 9.74 -20.78
C CYS A 391 4.19 11.27 -21.02
N ASP A 392 3.23 11.73 -21.82
CA ASP A 392 3.01 13.16 -22.09
C ASP A 392 2.50 13.91 -20.85
N TRP A 393 1.70 13.24 -20.02
CA TRP A 393 1.22 13.79 -18.75
C TRP A 393 2.37 13.95 -17.75
N TYR A 394 3.28 12.98 -17.67
CA TYR A 394 4.49 13.10 -16.86
C TYR A 394 5.36 14.25 -17.33
N LEU A 395 5.58 14.37 -18.64
CA LEU A 395 6.41 15.43 -19.19
C LEU A 395 5.84 16.81 -18.84
N LYS A 396 4.53 17.00 -19.04
CA LYS A 396 3.87 18.27 -18.71
C LYS A 396 3.92 18.58 -17.21
N GLN A 397 3.56 17.61 -16.36
CA GLN A 397 3.48 17.81 -14.92
C GLN A 397 4.86 18.07 -14.31
N LEU A 398 5.84 17.20 -14.58
CA LEU A 398 7.18 17.29 -13.99
C LEU A 398 7.98 18.50 -14.53
N SER A 399 7.75 18.92 -15.78
CA SER A 399 8.33 20.17 -16.29
C SER A 399 7.79 21.39 -15.54
N SER A 400 6.49 21.38 -15.23
CA SER A 400 5.86 22.43 -14.42
C SER A 400 6.40 22.42 -12.98
N ASP A 401 6.48 21.25 -12.35
CA ASP A 401 6.98 21.10 -10.98
C ASP A 401 8.43 21.58 -10.86
N ARG A 402 9.27 21.24 -11.85
CA ARG A 402 10.66 21.72 -11.93
C ARG A 402 10.74 23.24 -12.07
N GLN A 403 9.89 23.83 -12.89
CA GLN A 403 9.85 25.29 -13.07
C GLN A 403 9.40 26.01 -11.79
N LEU A 404 8.39 25.47 -11.09
CA LEU A 404 7.93 26.00 -9.82
C LEU A 404 9.02 25.93 -8.75
N LYS A 405 9.71 24.79 -8.63
CA LYS A 405 10.86 24.63 -7.72
C LYS A 405 11.95 25.67 -7.98
N ALA A 406 12.28 25.89 -9.25
CA ALA A 406 13.28 26.89 -9.64
C ALA A 406 12.87 28.33 -9.24
N GLN A 407 11.58 28.67 -9.32
CA GLN A 407 11.07 30.00 -9.00
C GLN A 407 10.91 30.23 -7.49
N GLU A 408 10.28 29.29 -6.78
CA GLU A 408 9.92 29.43 -5.38
C GLU A 408 11.10 29.18 -4.44
N GLN A 409 11.90 28.16 -4.73
CA GLN A 409 13.01 27.73 -3.86
C GLN A 409 14.37 28.29 -4.31
N ARG A 410 14.43 28.99 -5.45
CA ARG A 410 15.68 29.48 -6.09
C ARG A 410 16.75 28.38 -6.21
N SER A 411 16.32 27.14 -6.43
CA SER A 411 17.19 25.99 -6.57
C SER A 411 17.19 25.50 -8.01
N THR A 412 18.38 25.21 -8.55
CA THR A 412 18.54 24.55 -9.86
C THR A 412 18.81 23.05 -9.71
N GLU A 413 18.59 22.50 -8.51
CA GLU A 413 18.75 21.07 -8.28
C GLU A 413 17.59 20.28 -8.93
N PRO A 414 17.86 19.04 -9.40
CA PRO A 414 16.82 18.14 -9.87
C PRO A 414 15.69 17.96 -8.85
N LEU A 415 14.52 17.54 -9.34
CA LEU A 415 13.43 17.10 -8.48
C LEU A 415 13.90 15.93 -7.60
N THR A 416 13.51 15.91 -6.33
CA THR A 416 13.79 14.76 -5.44
C THR A 416 12.92 13.57 -5.81
N LYS A 417 13.24 12.39 -5.27
CA LYS A 417 12.43 11.19 -5.50
C LYS A 417 10.98 11.38 -5.08
N GLU A 418 10.76 12.06 -3.96
CA GLU A 418 9.45 12.32 -3.37
C GLU A 418 8.66 13.29 -4.24
N GLU A 419 9.30 14.37 -4.72
CA GLU A 419 8.71 15.31 -5.67
C GLU A 419 8.34 14.62 -7.00
N LEU A 420 9.19 13.73 -7.50
CA LEU A 420 8.90 12.93 -8.70
C LEU A 420 7.71 12.00 -8.49
N GLN A 421 7.62 11.30 -7.34
CA GLN A 421 6.46 10.44 -7.05
C GLN A 421 5.17 11.26 -6.99
N PHE A 422 5.20 12.41 -6.31
CA PHE A 422 4.04 13.30 -6.23
C PHE A 422 3.61 13.79 -7.61
N GLY A 423 4.55 14.21 -8.46
CA GLY A 423 4.27 14.61 -9.83
C GLY A 423 3.72 13.47 -10.70
N VAL A 424 4.25 12.24 -10.55
CA VAL A 424 3.71 11.04 -11.22
C VAL A 424 2.27 10.77 -10.78
N ASP A 425 1.98 10.85 -9.49
CA ASP A 425 0.64 10.62 -8.95
C ASP A 425 -0.36 11.66 -9.47
N GLN A 426 0.04 12.95 -9.51
CA GLN A 426 -0.79 14.02 -10.09
C GLN A 426 -1.02 13.84 -11.59
N ALA A 427 0.01 13.45 -12.34
CA ALA A 427 -0.09 13.18 -13.77
C ALA A 427 -1.03 11.99 -14.04
N ASN A 428 -0.92 10.91 -13.25
CA ASN A 428 -1.80 9.75 -13.33
C ASN A 428 -3.25 10.12 -13.04
N GLN A 429 -3.51 10.90 -11.98
CA GLN A 429 -4.84 11.38 -11.65
C GLN A 429 -5.40 12.27 -12.76
N SER A 430 -4.58 13.16 -13.33
CA SER A 430 -4.98 14.04 -14.44
C SER A 430 -5.34 13.23 -15.69
N ALA A 431 -4.50 12.27 -16.07
CA ALA A 431 -4.77 11.36 -17.18
C ALA A 431 -6.04 10.54 -16.93
N GLN A 432 -6.28 10.07 -15.70
CA GLN A 432 -7.49 9.34 -15.35
C GLN A 432 -8.74 10.24 -15.39
N ARG A 433 -8.67 11.48 -14.92
CA ARG A 433 -9.77 12.46 -15.02
C ARG A 433 -10.09 12.77 -16.48
N PHE A 434 -9.06 12.96 -17.30
CA PHE A 434 -9.23 13.18 -18.74
C PHE A 434 -9.92 12.00 -19.40
N ARG A 435 -9.41 10.77 -19.19
CA ARG A 435 -10.06 9.55 -19.70
C ARG A 435 -11.50 9.41 -19.18
N LYS A 436 -11.75 9.63 -17.88
CA LYS A 436 -13.11 9.60 -17.33
C LYS A 436 -14.00 10.67 -17.95
N SER A 437 -13.49 11.86 -18.25
CA SER A 437 -14.21 12.93 -18.94
C SER A 437 -14.49 12.57 -20.40
N GLU A 438 -13.54 11.93 -21.09
CA GLU A 438 -13.69 11.45 -22.46
C GLU A 438 -14.71 10.32 -22.55
N TYR A 439 -14.66 9.35 -21.62
CA TYR A 439 -15.68 8.33 -21.43
C TYR A 439 -17.02 8.94 -21.01
N MET A 440 -17.03 9.96 -20.15
CA MET A 440 -18.26 10.68 -19.79
C MET A 440 -18.82 11.41 -21.00
N LEU A 441 -18.00 12.05 -21.85
CA LEU A 441 -18.44 12.67 -23.11
C LEU A 441 -18.96 11.63 -24.12
N LEU A 442 -18.39 10.42 -24.13
CA LEU A 442 -18.89 9.30 -24.92
C LEU A 442 -20.24 8.77 -24.40
N LEU A 443 -20.41 8.73 -23.08
CA LEU A 443 -21.66 8.32 -22.40
C LEU A 443 -22.71 9.44 -22.35
N SER A 444 -22.27 10.69 -22.36
CA SER A 444 -23.06 11.91 -22.50
C SER A 444 -23.00 12.40 -23.94
N GLY A 445 -23.04 11.46 -24.90
CA GLY A 445 -23.66 11.75 -26.18
C GLY A 445 -25.04 12.33 -25.86
N ASN A 446 -25.21 13.64 -26.08
CA ASN A 446 -26.50 14.30 -25.91
C ASN A 446 -27.54 13.44 -26.63
N LEU A 447 -28.45 12.81 -25.88
CA LEU A 447 -29.65 12.22 -26.46
C LEU A 447 -30.24 13.30 -27.34
N THR A 448 -30.28 13.03 -28.64
CA THR A 448 -30.92 13.94 -29.58
C THR A 448 -32.34 14.17 -29.11
N HIS A 449 -32.93 15.33 -29.43
CA HIS A 449 -34.34 15.58 -29.09
C HIS A 449 -35.25 14.43 -29.59
N ALA A 450 -34.88 13.77 -30.69
CA ALA A 450 -35.57 12.59 -31.21
C ALA A 450 -35.46 11.39 -30.24
N GLU A 451 -34.27 11.06 -29.74
CA GLU A 451 -34.08 9.96 -28.78
C GLU A 451 -34.74 10.26 -27.42
N LEU A 452 -34.69 11.51 -26.98
CA LEU A 452 -35.39 11.94 -25.76
C LEU A 452 -36.93 11.86 -25.93
N ALA A 453 -37.46 12.25 -27.09
CA ALA A 453 -38.87 12.14 -27.41
C ALA A 453 -39.33 10.67 -27.40
N VAL A 454 -38.58 9.77 -28.04
CA VAL A 454 -38.87 8.33 -28.04
C VAL A 454 -38.85 7.76 -26.62
N ALA A 455 -37.86 8.13 -25.80
CA ALA A 455 -37.78 7.67 -24.42
C ALA A 455 -38.98 8.14 -23.57
N VAL A 456 -39.40 9.41 -23.73
CA VAL A 456 -40.57 9.95 -23.04
C VAL A 456 -41.86 9.27 -23.51
N GLU A 457 -42.00 9.00 -24.80
CA GLU A 457 -43.14 8.27 -25.37
C GLU A 457 -43.22 6.83 -24.85
N MET A 458 -42.10 6.11 -24.82
CA MET A 458 -42.01 4.75 -24.28
C MET A 458 -42.40 4.70 -22.79
N LEU A 459 -41.84 5.59 -21.97
CA LEU A 459 -42.16 5.68 -20.54
C LEU A 459 -43.63 6.07 -20.30
N SER A 460 -44.16 6.98 -21.12
CA SER A 460 -45.58 7.34 -21.07
C SER A 460 -46.47 6.14 -21.39
N SER A 461 -46.07 5.31 -22.36
CA SER A 461 -46.82 4.11 -22.72
C SER A 461 -46.83 3.06 -21.59
N VAL A 462 -45.70 2.86 -20.90
CA VAL A 462 -45.61 1.99 -19.70
C VAL A 462 -46.49 2.50 -18.55
N ALA A 463 -46.54 3.81 -18.34
CA ALA A 463 -47.44 4.41 -17.36
C ALA A 463 -48.92 4.19 -17.72
N MET A 464 -49.27 4.28 -19.01
CA MET A 464 -50.63 3.99 -19.47
C MET A 464 -51.01 2.51 -19.28
N ILE A 465 -50.08 1.57 -19.51
CA ILE A 465 -50.31 0.14 -19.24
C ILE A 465 -50.62 -0.09 -17.77
N ASN A 466 -49.81 0.47 -16.87
CA ASN A 466 -50.04 0.36 -15.42
C ASN A 466 -51.41 0.92 -15.00
N ARG A 467 -51.81 2.07 -15.56
CA ARG A 467 -53.13 2.65 -15.32
C ARG A 467 -54.28 1.77 -15.82
N SER A 468 -54.13 1.15 -17.00
CA SER A 468 -55.13 0.22 -17.52
C SER A 468 -55.22 -1.06 -16.69
N LEU A 469 -54.09 -1.56 -16.18
CA LEU A 469 -54.06 -2.69 -15.24
C LEU A 469 -54.78 -2.36 -13.92
N GLU A 470 -54.55 -1.17 -13.36
CA GLU A 470 -55.24 -0.68 -12.15
C GLU A 470 -56.76 -0.53 -12.34
N ALA A 471 -57.18 -0.09 -13.53
CA ALA A 471 -58.58 0.02 -13.89
C ALA A 471 -59.24 -1.33 -14.21
N GLY A 472 -58.46 -2.42 -14.30
CA GLY A 472 -58.93 -3.72 -14.77
C GLY A 472 -59.37 -3.73 -16.23
N ASP A 473 -58.91 -2.76 -17.03
CA ASP A 473 -59.28 -2.60 -18.44
C ASP A 473 -58.42 -3.51 -19.34
N VAL A 474 -58.82 -4.77 -19.46
CA VAL A 474 -58.15 -5.81 -20.26
C VAL A 474 -57.92 -5.35 -21.71
N ASN A 475 -58.91 -4.70 -22.32
CA ASN A 475 -58.82 -4.23 -23.71
C ASN A 475 -57.87 -3.02 -23.83
N GLY A 476 -57.84 -2.16 -22.82
CA GLY A 476 -56.90 -1.05 -22.72
C GLY A 476 -55.46 -1.50 -22.57
N VAL A 477 -55.22 -2.53 -21.74
CA VAL A 477 -53.89 -3.14 -21.55
C VAL A 477 -53.38 -3.71 -22.88
N TRP A 478 -54.19 -4.54 -23.54
CA TRP A 478 -53.79 -5.16 -24.81
C TRP A 478 -53.48 -4.12 -25.89
N ARG A 479 -54.33 -3.11 -26.07
CA ARG A 479 -54.13 -2.04 -27.06
C ARG A 479 -52.82 -1.28 -26.83
N LYS A 480 -52.36 -1.18 -25.59
CA LYS A 480 -51.11 -0.49 -25.25
C LYS A 480 -49.89 -1.39 -25.43
N ILE A 481 -49.99 -2.67 -25.11
CA ILE A 481 -48.92 -3.67 -25.37
C ILE A 481 -48.68 -3.83 -26.88
N GLN A 482 -49.74 -3.87 -27.68
CA GLN A 482 -49.64 -3.99 -29.14
C GLN A 482 -49.05 -2.72 -29.81
N ASN A 483 -49.03 -1.59 -29.10
CA ASN A 483 -48.57 -0.33 -29.69
C ASN A 483 -47.04 -0.33 -29.84
N PRO A 484 -46.50 -0.18 -31.06
CA PRO A 484 -45.05 -0.17 -31.31
C PRO A 484 -44.28 0.88 -30.50
N VAL A 485 -44.95 1.96 -30.09
CA VAL A 485 -44.38 3.03 -29.25
C VAL A 485 -43.94 2.52 -27.87
N THR A 486 -44.47 1.40 -27.37
CA THR A 486 -43.93 0.77 -26.15
C THR A 486 -42.54 0.16 -26.34
N GLY A 487 -42.15 -0.12 -27.59
CA GLY A 487 -40.90 -0.81 -27.91
C GLY A 487 -40.83 -2.26 -27.43
N LEU A 488 -41.96 -2.87 -27.07
CA LEU A 488 -42.00 -4.29 -26.70
C LEU A 488 -41.69 -5.16 -27.91
N THR A 489 -40.87 -6.18 -27.69
CA THR A 489 -40.48 -7.16 -28.71
C THR A 489 -41.20 -8.49 -28.49
N ASN A 490 -41.33 -9.28 -29.55
CA ASN A 490 -41.96 -10.61 -29.53
C ASN A 490 -43.45 -10.62 -29.12
N VAL A 491 -44.17 -9.51 -29.25
CA VAL A 491 -45.62 -9.49 -28.98
C VAL A 491 -46.36 -10.22 -30.10
N ASP A 492 -47.11 -11.27 -29.75
CA ASP A 492 -47.93 -12.07 -30.67
C ASP A 492 -49.44 -11.90 -30.37
N ASP A 493 -50.21 -11.50 -31.38
CA ASP A 493 -51.67 -11.34 -31.29
C ASP A 493 -52.38 -12.63 -30.82
N GLY A 494 -51.83 -13.81 -31.13
CA GLY A 494 -52.37 -15.10 -30.70
C GLY A 494 -52.27 -15.34 -29.19
N ASN A 495 -51.42 -14.61 -28.49
CA ASN A 495 -51.16 -14.74 -27.06
C ASN A 495 -51.75 -13.58 -26.22
N ALA A 496 -52.50 -12.68 -26.85
CA ALA A 496 -53.03 -11.45 -26.25
C ALA A 496 -53.65 -11.65 -24.86
N GLN A 497 -54.58 -12.60 -24.72
CA GLN A 497 -55.26 -12.86 -23.45
C GLN A 497 -54.28 -13.34 -22.36
N ARG A 498 -53.31 -14.18 -22.73
CA ARG A 498 -52.33 -14.74 -21.78
C ARG A 498 -51.36 -13.68 -21.26
N TYR A 499 -50.95 -12.73 -22.11
CA TYR A 499 -50.15 -11.60 -21.66
C TYR A 499 -50.91 -10.75 -20.64
N VAL A 500 -52.17 -10.42 -20.94
CA VAL A 500 -52.97 -9.56 -20.04
C VAL A 500 -53.25 -10.26 -18.72
N ASP A 501 -53.60 -11.55 -18.74
CA ASP A 501 -53.85 -12.33 -17.52
C ASP A 501 -52.60 -12.41 -16.63
N GLU A 502 -51.42 -12.60 -17.22
CA GLU A 502 -50.17 -12.68 -16.46
C GLU A 502 -49.78 -11.33 -15.86
N LEU A 503 -49.94 -10.23 -16.59
CA LEU A 503 -49.68 -8.88 -16.06
C LEU A 503 -50.66 -8.49 -14.95
N MET A 504 -51.94 -8.84 -15.10
CA MET A 504 -52.96 -8.66 -14.05
C MET A 504 -52.62 -9.47 -12.80
N ARG A 505 -52.13 -10.71 -12.97
CA ARG A 505 -51.67 -11.55 -11.87
C ARG A 505 -50.44 -10.99 -11.17
N MET A 506 -49.47 -10.46 -11.92
CA MET A 506 -48.28 -9.80 -11.37
C MET A 506 -48.67 -8.56 -10.56
N LYS A 507 -49.57 -7.73 -11.09
CA LYS A 507 -50.08 -6.55 -10.39
C LYS A 507 -50.86 -6.91 -9.12
N ALA A 508 -51.69 -7.96 -9.16
CA ALA A 508 -52.43 -8.43 -7.98
C ALA A 508 -51.52 -8.98 -6.86
N LYS A 509 -50.34 -9.52 -7.21
CA LYS A 509 -49.35 -10.02 -6.24
C LYS A 509 -48.51 -8.93 -5.59
N ALA A 510 -48.36 -7.77 -6.22
CA ALA A 510 -47.54 -6.66 -5.72
C ALA A 510 -48.12 -6.01 -4.44
N GLY A 511 -49.44 -6.08 -4.22
CA GLY A 511 -50.08 -5.66 -2.98
C GLY A 511 -49.97 -4.15 -2.65
N PRO A 512 -50.67 -3.65 -1.60
CA PRO A 512 -50.74 -2.22 -1.28
C PRO A 512 -49.49 -1.61 -0.61
N GLU A 513 -48.45 -2.39 -0.29
CA GLU A 513 -47.27 -1.91 0.44
C GLU A 513 -45.91 -2.24 -0.23
N GLY A 514 -45.89 -2.70 -1.50
CA GLY A 514 -44.63 -3.15 -2.13
C GLY A 514 -44.57 -3.02 -3.66
N ASN A 515 -44.10 -1.85 -4.11
CA ASN A 515 -43.83 -1.47 -5.51
C ASN A 515 -45.06 -1.55 -6.45
N ASP A 516 -45.88 -0.52 -6.38
CA ASP A 516 -47.13 -0.32 -7.12
C ASP A 516 -46.96 -0.20 -8.65
N PHE A 517 -45.78 -0.38 -9.23
CA PHE A 517 -45.53 -0.05 -10.64
C PHE A 517 -44.69 -1.11 -11.36
N LEU A 518 -45.25 -1.69 -12.42
CA LEU A 518 -44.52 -2.59 -13.32
C LEU A 518 -43.61 -1.76 -14.23
N THR A 519 -42.32 -2.07 -14.24
CA THR A 519 -41.35 -1.44 -15.14
C THR A 519 -41.46 -2.02 -16.55
N TRP A 520 -40.86 -1.35 -17.54
CA TRP A 520 -40.78 -1.89 -18.90
C TRP A 520 -40.15 -3.28 -18.94
N ASN A 521 -39.11 -3.51 -18.14
CA ASN A 521 -38.43 -4.81 -18.05
C ASN A 521 -39.37 -5.90 -17.51
N ASP A 522 -40.22 -5.57 -16.52
CA ASP A 522 -41.18 -6.53 -15.97
C ASP A 522 -42.22 -6.93 -17.03
N ILE A 523 -42.67 -5.95 -17.82
CA ILE A 523 -43.64 -6.17 -18.90
C ILE A 523 -43.02 -7.00 -20.03
N GLN A 524 -41.80 -6.66 -20.47
CA GLN A 524 -41.08 -7.41 -21.50
C GLN A 524 -40.79 -8.85 -21.04
N ALA A 525 -40.32 -9.03 -19.81
CA ALA A 525 -40.08 -10.36 -19.25
C ALA A 525 -41.35 -11.21 -19.18
N SER A 526 -42.50 -10.59 -18.88
CA SER A 526 -43.80 -11.27 -18.90
C SER A 526 -44.20 -11.72 -20.30
N VAL A 527 -44.04 -10.86 -21.31
CA VAL A 527 -44.30 -11.20 -22.73
C VAL A 527 -43.42 -12.36 -23.18
N ASP A 528 -42.11 -12.28 -22.92
CA ASP A 528 -41.17 -13.33 -23.31
C ASP A 528 -41.47 -14.65 -22.58
N GLN A 529 -41.78 -14.60 -21.28
CA GLN A 529 -42.12 -15.79 -20.50
C GLN A 529 -43.41 -16.45 -21.01
N VAL A 530 -44.45 -15.68 -21.31
CA VAL A 530 -45.70 -16.22 -21.87
C VAL A 530 -45.44 -16.88 -23.22
N ASN A 531 -44.61 -16.28 -24.07
CA ASN A 531 -44.24 -16.88 -25.36
C ASN A 531 -43.50 -18.20 -25.21
N VAL A 532 -42.53 -18.26 -24.29
CA VAL A 532 -41.81 -19.51 -24.00
C VAL A 532 -42.79 -20.58 -23.52
N VAL A 533 -43.70 -20.25 -22.60
CA VAL A 533 -44.70 -21.19 -22.07
C VAL A 533 -45.62 -21.70 -23.18
N VAL A 534 -46.13 -20.81 -24.04
CA VAL A 534 -47.00 -21.18 -25.16
C VAL A 534 -46.27 -22.06 -26.17
N LEU A 535 -45.01 -21.73 -26.49
CA LEU A 535 -44.19 -22.55 -27.39
C LEU A 535 -43.95 -23.94 -26.79
N GLU A 536 -43.61 -24.04 -25.50
CA GLU A 536 -43.46 -25.32 -24.81
C GLU A 536 -44.76 -26.13 -24.77
N GLU A 537 -45.92 -25.49 -24.59
CA GLU A 537 -47.23 -26.14 -24.68
C GLU A 537 -47.46 -26.70 -26.09
N HIS A 538 -47.17 -25.91 -27.13
CA HIS A 538 -47.33 -26.32 -28.53
C HIS A 538 -46.39 -27.46 -28.91
N ASP A 539 -45.12 -27.39 -28.53
CA ASP A 539 -44.14 -28.45 -28.79
C ASP A 539 -44.46 -29.74 -28.04
N ARG A 540 -45.08 -29.62 -26.86
CA ARG A 540 -45.58 -30.79 -26.12
C ARG A 540 -46.76 -31.44 -26.82
N ILE A 541 -47.69 -30.66 -27.38
CA ILE A 541 -48.79 -31.19 -28.20
C ILE A 541 -48.23 -31.94 -29.41
N LYS A 542 -47.22 -31.38 -30.09
CA LYS A 542 -46.53 -32.07 -31.20
C LYS A 542 -45.85 -33.36 -30.75
N ALA A 543 -45.13 -33.34 -29.63
CA ALA A 543 -44.47 -34.53 -29.10
C ALA A 543 -45.48 -35.63 -28.74
N ILE A 544 -46.62 -35.28 -28.13
CA ILE A 544 -47.72 -36.22 -27.88
C ILE A 544 -48.29 -36.77 -29.19
N GLY A 545 -48.42 -35.93 -30.22
CA GLY A 545 -48.82 -36.36 -31.57
C GLY A 545 -47.87 -37.40 -32.15
N LEU A 546 -46.56 -37.13 -32.12
CA LEU A 546 -45.51 -38.05 -32.59
C LEU A 546 -45.48 -39.36 -31.80
N ILE A 547 -45.69 -39.32 -30.49
CA ILE A 547 -45.82 -40.52 -29.66
C ILE A 547 -47.03 -41.35 -30.12
N ASN A 548 -48.18 -40.71 -30.34
CA ASN A 548 -49.38 -41.42 -30.79
C ASN A 548 -49.21 -42.05 -32.17
N GLU A 549 -48.53 -41.37 -33.09
CA GLU A 549 -48.22 -41.86 -34.44
C GLU A 549 -47.24 -43.04 -34.37
N ALA A 550 -46.14 -42.92 -33.62
CA ALA A 550 -45.17 -44.00 -33.44
C ALA A 550 -45.80 -45.26 -32.82
N VAL A 551 -46.71 -45.07 -31.84
CA VAL A 551 -47.47 -46.17 -31.24
C VAL A 551 -48.38 -46.86 -32.27
N ASP A 552 -49.00 -46.10 -33.20
CA ASP A 552 -49.85 -46.66 -34.25
C ASP A 552 -49.06 -47.42 -35.32
N GLU A 553 -47.82 -47.00 -35.61
CA GLU A 553 -46.92 -47.69 -36.54
C GLU A 553 -46.46 -49.06 -36.04
N GLY A 554 -46.51 -49.30 -34.73
CA GLY A 554 -46.18 -50.60 -34.13
C GLY A 554 -44.70 -50.91 -33.96
N ASP A 555 -43.81 -49.92 -34.15
CA ASP A 555 -42.35 -50.08 -34.01
C ASP A 555 -41.87 -49.62 -32.62
N PRO A 556 -41.39 -50.56 -31.76
CA PRO A 556 -40.93 -50.23 -30.41
C PRO A 556 -39.80 -49.21 -30.35
N GLN A 557 -38.92 -49.17 -31.35
CA GLN A 557 -37.78 -48.23 -31.37
C GLN A 557 -38.22 -46.82 -31.74
N LYS A 558 -39.18 -46.69 -32.66
CA LYS A 558 -39.79 -45.39 -32.97
C LYS A 558 -40.58 -44.83 -31.80
N THR A 559 -41.32 -45.69 -31.08
CA THR A 559 -42.05 -45.29 -29.88
C THR A 559 -41.09 -44.86 -28.77
N LEU A 560 -40.02 -45.60 -28.52
CA LEU A 560 -38.98 -45.18 -27.58
C LEU A 560 -38.39 -43.81 -27.96
N LYS A 561 -38.06 -43.60 -29.25
CA LYS A 561 -37.51 -42.34 -29.73
C LYS A 561 -38.48 -41.17 -29.54
N ALA A 562 -39.78 -41.38 -29.78
CA ALA A 562 -40.81 -40.36 -29.54
C ALA A 562 -41.02 -40.07 -28.05
N LEU A 563 -40.96 -41.10 -27.18
CA LEU A 563 -41.04 -40.94 -25.72
C LEU A 563 -39.84 -40.19 -25.12
N LEU A 564 -38.67 -40.31 -25.75
CA LEU A 564 -37.45 -39.61 -25.35
C LEU A 564 -37.38 -38.14 -25.81
N LEU A 565 -38.38 -37.64 -26.55
CA LEU A 565 -38.42 -36.24 -26.96
C LEU A 565 -38.46 -35.33 -25.71
N PRO A 566 -37.52 -34.36 -25.55
CA PRO A 566 -37.51 -33.47 -24.38
C PRO A 566 -38.84 -32.72 -24.18
N SER A 567 -39.49 -32.34 -25.27
CA SER A 567 -40.79 -31.66 -25.26
C SER A 567 -41.94 -32.51 -24.71
N ALA A 568 -41.80 -33.84 -24.64
CA ALA A 568 -42.79 -34.73 -24.02
C ALA A 568 -42.80 -34.64 -22.48
N LYS A 569 -41.72 -34.10 -21.87
CA LYS A 569 -41.52 -33.96 -20.42
C LYS A 569 -41.79 -35.26 -19.62
N LEU A 570 -41.48 -36.42 -20.20
CA LEU A 570 -41.58 -37.72 -19.53
C LEU A 570 -40.28 -38.00 -18.77
N ALA A 571 -40.40 -38.41 -17.50
CA ALA A 571 -39.27 -38.85 -16.67
C ALA A 571 -39.12 -40.38 -16.74
N ASP A 572 -37.92 -40.88 -16.44
CA ASP A 572 -37.61 -42.30 -16.25
C ASP A 572 -37.91 -43.23 -17.45
N VAL A 573 -37.85 -42.68 -18.67
CA VAL A 573 -37.95 -43.47 -19.90
C VAL A 573 -36.67 -44.29 -20.11
N SER A 574 -36.79 -45.62 -20.07
CA SER A 574 -35.67 -46.55 -20.08
C SER A 574 -35.62 -47.36 -21.38
N SER A 575 -34.47 -47.32 -22.06
CA SER A 575 -34.29 -47.95 -23.38
C SER A 575 -34.49 -49.49 -23.40
N PRO A 576 -34.04 -50.27 -22.39
CA PRO A 576 -34.20 -51.73 -22.37
C PRO A 576 -35.64 -52.25 -22.38
N VAL A 577 -36.63 -51.41 -22.06
CA VAL A 577 -38.06 -51.81 -21.95
C VAL A 577 -38.91 -51.23 -23.09
N ALA A 578 -38.30 -50.88 -24.22
CA ALA A 578 -38.98 -50.30 -25.39
C ALA A 578 -40.17 -51.13 -25.90
N GLU A 579 -40.01 -52.46 -25.97
CA GLU A 579 -41.08 -53.38 -26.39
C GLU A 579 -42.27 -53.31 -25.42
N HIS A 580 -41.99 -53.27 -24.12
CA HIS A 580 -43.03 -53.17 -23.10
C HIS A 580 -43.78 -51.84 -23.15
N TYR A 581 -43.09 -50.73 -23.45
CA TYR A 581 -43.75 -49.44 -23.69
C TYR A 581 -44.70 -49.51 -24.89
N GLN A 582 -44.26 -50.09 -26.01
CA GLN A 582 -45.09 -50.24 -27.21
C GLN A 582 -46.36 -51.07 -26.95
N GLU A 583 -46.21 -52.24 -26.34
CA GLU A 583 -47.34 -53.13 -26.03
C GLU A 583 -48.34 -52.50 -25.05
N THR A 584 -47.83 -51.84 -24.01
CA THR A 584 -48.67 -51.22 -22.98
C THR A 584 -49.39 -50.00 -23.52
N LEU A 585 -48.71 -49.12 -24.26
CA LEU A 585 -49.32 -47.91 -24.83
C LEU A 585 -50.38 -48.25 -25.88
N ILE A 586 -50.13 -49.22 -26.77
CA ILE A 586 -51.12 -49.60 -27.78
C ILE A 586 -52.35 -50.27 -27.17
N ARG A 587 -52.17 -51.10 -26.13
CA ARG A 587 -53.29 -51.69 -25.37
C ARG A 587 -54.12 -50.60 -24.69
N THR A 588 -53.46 -49.72 -23.94
CA THR A 588 -54.13 -48.62 -23.20
C THR A 588 -54.87 -47.67 -24.14
N LYS A 589 -54.29 -47.37 -25.31
CA LYS A 589 -54.92 -46.52 -26.34
C LYS A 589 -56.20 -47.18 -26.91
N ARG A 590 -56.18 -48.49 -27.15
CA ARG A 590 -57.36 -49.25 -27.62
C ARG A 590 -58.47 -49.28 -26.57
N GLU A 591 -58.13 -49.50 -25.30
CA GLU A 591 -59.08 -49.45 -24.19
C GLU A 591 -59.74 -48.07 -24.08
N LYS A 592 -58.95 -46.99 -24.13
CA LYS A 592 -59.47 -45.62 -24.12
C LYS A 592 -60.39 -45.33 -25.31
N ALA A 593 -60.08 -45.85 -26.50
CA ALA A 593 -60.92 -45.71 -27.68
C ALA A 593 -62.25 -46.48 -27.56
N GLN A 594 -62.26 -47.65 -26.92
CA GLN A 594 -63.49 -48.41 -26.65
C GLN A 594 -64.39 -47.70 -25.64
N VAL A 595 -63.82 -47.11 -24.58
CA VAL A 595 -64.57 -46.32 -23.60
C VAL A 595 -65.22 -45.10 -24.24
N TRP A 596 -64.52 -44.39 -25.13
CA TRP A 596 -65.11 -43.26 -25.88
C TRP A 596 -66.22 -43.67 -26.84
N LYS A 597 -66.16 -44.88 -27.43
CA LYS A 597 -67.22 -45.40 -28.31
C LYS A 597 -68.47 -45.87 -27.56
N LEU A 598 -68.37 -46.13 -26.26
CA LEU A 598 -69.47 -46.56 -25.39
C LEU A 598 -70.09 -45.41 -24.58
N GLY A 599 -69.44 -44.23 -24.57
CA GLY A 599 -69.87 -43.03 -23.84
C GLY A 599 -70.39 -41.88 -24.72
N MET A 600 -70.40 -42.06 -26.04
CA MET A 600 -71.23 -41.31 -26.99
C MET A 600 -72.38 -42.21 -27.44
#